data_AF-V2X3J7-F1
#
_entry.id   AF-V2X3J7-F1
#
_cell.length_a   1.000
_cell.length_b   1.000
_cell.length_c   1.000
_cell.angle_alpha   90.00
_cell.angle_beta   90.00
_cell.angle_gamma   90.00
#
_symmetry.space_group_name_H-M   'P 1'
#
loop_
_entity.id
_entity.type
_entity.pdbx_description
1 polymer ?
#
loop_
_entity_poly.entity_id
_entity_poly.type
_entity_poly.pdbx_seq_one_letter_code
_entity_poly.pdbx_strand_id
1 'polypeptide(L)'
;MPLKTGYYYIQNREQYLGHSDEEPVIPQRVIVLPGGVQAPKWYVEEVGDGQYTITIDKARTRAVQDKVFAVTDLGPPPEVWYIIPDERGGENSYVITTEERYKGWVAPEAPEDQIMCQELIVGPSFPPFYPPNETFQFSRVW
;
A
#
# COMPACT_ATOMS: atom_id res chain seq x y z
N MET A 1 -11.36 3.73 11.74
CA MET A 1 -10.87 2.86 12.85
C MET A 1 -9.48 2.34 12.51
N PRO A 2 -8.58 2.12 13.48
CA PRO A 2 -7.27 1.52 13.19
C PRO A 2 -7.42 0.14 12.54
N LEU A 3 -6.54 -0.16 11.58
CA LEU A 3 -6.53 -1.43 10.88
C LEU A 3 -5.99 -2.53 11.81
N LYS A 4 -6.64 -3.69 11.88
CA LYS A 4 -6.17 -4.79 12.75
C LYS A 4 -5.07 -5.60 12.05
N THR A 5 -4.10 -6.13 12.78
CA THR A 5 -3.16 -7.12 12.23
C THR A 5 -3.88 -8.31 11.58
N GLY A 6 -3.44 -8.73 10.40
CA GLY A 6 -4.00 -9.88 9.68
C GLY A 6 -3.70 -9.91 8.19
N TYR A 7 -4.33 -10.85 7.49
CA TYR A 7 -4.25 -10.94 6.03
C TYR A 7 -5.34 -10.12 5.36
N TYR A 8 -4.99 -9.43 4.27
CA TYR A 8 -5.87 -8.55 3.52
C TYR A 8 -5.69 -8.73 2.01
N TYR A 9 -6.76 -8.47 1.25
CA TYR A 9 -6.65 -8.00 -0.11
C TYR A 9 -6.61 -6.47 -0.09
N ILE A 10 -5.67 -5.88 -0.82
CA ILE A 10 -5.51 -4.43 -0.93
C ILE A 10 -5.92 -4.03 -2.34
N GLN A 11 -6.78 -3.01 -2.45
CA GLN A 11 -7.26 -2.49 -3.73
C GLN A 11 -7.00 -1.00 -3.83
N ASN A 12 -6.77 -0.53 -5.05
CA ASN A 12 -7.01 0.86 -5.42
C ASN A 12 -8.14 0.87 -6.44
N ARG A 13 -9.22 1.60 -6.15
CA ARG A 13 -10.46 1.59 -6.94
C ARG A 13 -10.97 0.14 -7.10
N GLU A 14 -11.01 -0.37 -8.33
CA GLU A 14 -11.52 -1.72 -8.65
C GLU A 14 -10.39 -2.76 -8.81
N GLN A 15 -9.12 -2.35 -8.69
CA GLN A 15 -7.98 -3.19 -9.01
C GLN A 15 -7.19 -3.58 -7.76
N TYR A 16 -6.79 -4.85 -7.70
CA TYR A 16 -5.96 -5.36 -6.61
C TYR A 16 -4.51 -4.94 -6.78
N LEU A 17 -3.81 -4.78 -5.65
CA LEU A 17 -2.37 -4.61 -5.64
C LEU A 17 -1.68 -5.97 -5.56
N GLY A 18 -0.53 -6.08 -6.21
CA GLY A 18 0.33 -7.25 -6.16
C GLY A 18 1.80 -6.89 -6.34
N HIS A 19 2.62 -7.88 -6.70
CA HIS A 19 3.99 -7.66 -7.12
C HIS A 19 4.20 -8.07 -8.58
N SER A 20 5.24 -7.53 -9.22
CA SER A 20 5.67 -7.96 -10.54
C SER A 20 6.34 -9.34 -10.50
N ASP A 21 6.10 -10.17 -11.51
CA ASP A 21 6.73 -11.50 -11.67
C ASP A 21 8.00 -11.48 -12.54
N GLU A 22 8.51 -10.29 -12.89
CA GLU A 22 9.68 -10.14 -13.77
C GLU A 22 10.99 -10.53 -13.08
N GLU A 23 11.93 -11.07 -13.86
CA GLU A 23 13.31 -11.30 -13.43
C GLU A 23 14.16 -10.02 -13.60
N PRO A 24 15.03 -9.69 -12.62
CA PRO A 24 15.26 -10.39 -11.37
C PRO A 24 14.10 -10.16 -10.38
N VAL A 25 13.69 -11.25 -9.71
CA VAL A 25 12.55 -11.27 -8.79
C VAL A 25 12.79 -10.40 -7.54
N ILE A 26 13.95 -9.77 -7.34
CA ILE A 26 14.19 -8.91 -6.17
C ILE A 26 15.06 -7.73 -6.58
N PRO A 27 14.66 -6.47 -6.30
CA PRO A 27 13.40 -6.08 -5.64
C PRO A 27 12.18 -6.19 -6.56
N GLN A 28 11.06 -6.74 -6.09
CA GLN A 28 9.82 -6.80 -6.88
C GLN A 28 9.13 -5.45 -6.86
N ARG A 29 8.60 -5.03 -7.99
CA ARG A 29 7.76 -3.82 -8.06
C ARG A 29 6.42 -4.13 -7.42
N VAL A 30 5.93 -3.27 -6.52
CA VAL A 30 4.52 -3.32 -6.12
C VAL A 30 3.72 -2.66 -7.20
N ILE A 31 2.75 -3.36 -7.79
CA ILE A 31 2.02 -2.92 -8.99
C ILE A 31 0.52 -2.99 -8.77
N VAL A 32 -0.22 -2.26 -9.60
CA VAL A 32 -1.67 -2.46 -9.77
C VAL A 32 -1.86 -3.67 -10.69
N LEU A 33 -2.62 -4.68 -10.27
CA LEU A 33 -2.84 -5.86 -11.09
C LEU A 33 -3.88 -5.60 -12.19
N PRO A 34 -3.73 -6.22 -13.38
CA PRO A 34 -4.76 -6.19 -14.39
C PRO A 34 -6.00 -6.96 -13.93
N GLY A 35 -7.16 -6.59 -14.48
CA GLY A 35 -8.43 -7.23 -14.14
C GLY A 35 -8.42 -8.73 -14.46
N GLY A 36 -9.05 -9.53 -13.61
CA GLY A 36 -9.13 -10.99 -13.77
C GLY A 36 -7.93 -11.76 -13.21
N VAL A 37 -6.89 -11.08 -12.71
CA VAL A 37 -5.80 -11.72 -11.96
C VAL A 37 -6.26 -12.03 -10.54
N GLN A 38 -5.86 -13.19 -10.03
CA GLN A 38 -6.13 -13.57 -8.65
C GLN A 38 -5.40 -12.63 -7.69
N ALA A 39 -6.15 -11.99 -6.79
CA ALA A 39 -5.60 -11.09 -5.79
C ALA A 39 -4.65 -11.84 -4.82
N PRO A 40 -3.40 -11.38 -4.64
CA PRO A 40 -2.52 -11.94 -3.64
C PRO A 40 -2.94 -11.49 -2.24
N LYS A 41 -2.56 -12.28 -1.24
CA LYS A 41 -2.81 -11.96 0.17
C LYS A 41 -1.65 -11.16 0.73
N TRP A 42 -1.97 -10.02 1.30
CA TRP A 42 -1.02 -9.15 2.00
C TRP A 42 -1.12 -9.39 3.50
N TYR A 43 -0.01 -9.66 4.17
CA TYR A 43 0.04 -9.67 5.63
C TYR A 43 0.37 -8.26 6.13
N VAL A 44 -0.55 -7.69 6.90
CA VAL A 44 -0.42 -6.36 7.49
C VAL A 44 -0.30 -6.52 9.00
N GLU A 45 0.80 -6.04 9.57
CA GLU A 45 1.12 -6.22 10.99
C GLU A 45 1.35 -4.86 11.65
N GLU A 46 0.56 -4.56 12.67
CA GLU A 46 0.76 -3.40 13.53
C GLU A 46 2.01 -3.63 14.40
N VAL A 47 2.95 -2.69 14.34
CA VAL A 47 4.23 -2.74 15.08
C VAL A 47 4.31 -1.73 16.24
N GLY A 48 3.26 -0.91 16.41
CA GLY A 48 3.11 0.06 17.51
C GLY A 48 2.73 1.46 17.03
N ASP A 49 2.05 2.27 17.85
CA ASP A 49 1.76 3.68 17.56
C ASP A 49 1.08 3.96 16.19
N GLY A 50 0.24 3.03 15.70
CA GLY A 50 -0.41 3.14 14.40
C GLY A 50 0.52 2.93 13.20
N GLN A 51 1.68 2.34 13.45
CA GLN A 51 2.65 1.92 12.46
C GLN A 51 2.45 0.46 12.06
N TYR A 52 2.72 0.15 10.80
CA TYR A 52 2.48 -1.15 10.19
C TYR A 52 3.62 -1.58 9.29
N THR A 53 3.83 -2.88 9.20
CA THR A 53 4.54 -3.50 8.08
C THR A 53 3.52 -4.12 7.13
N ILE A 54 3.81 -4.04 5.82
CA ILE A 54 2.97 -4.63 4.76
C ILE A 54 3.85 -5.61 3.98
N THR A 55 3.46 -6.89 3.98
CA THR A 55 4.26 -8.01 3.46
C THR A 55 3.47 -8.82 2.43
N ILE A 56 4.12 -9.22 1.34
CA ILE A 56 3.61 -10.14 0.32
C ILE A 56 4.64 -11.25 0.08
N ASP A 57 4.23 -12.51 0.13
CA ASP A 57 5.08 -13.68 -0.17
C ASP A 57 6.49 -13.68 0.46
N LYS A 58 6.60 -13.16 1.71
CA LYS A 58 7.82 -12.97 2.52
C LYS A 58 8.69 -11.76 2.16
N ALA A 59 8.27 -10.94 1.22
CA ALA A 59 8.89 -9.67 0.89
C ALA A 59 8.14 -8.51 1.57
N ARG A 60 8.88 -7.69 2.31
CA ARG A 60 8.34 -6.51 3.00
C ARG A 60 8.42 -5.30 2.09
N THR A 61 7.43 -4.44 2.16
CA THR A 61 7.38 -3.24 1.30
C THR A 61 8.29 -2.12 1.80
N ARG A 62 8.85 -1.34 0.87
CA ARG A 62 9.67 -0.15 1.14
C ARG A 62 9.59 0.86 0.00
N ALA A 63 9.74 2.14 0.33
CA ALA A 63 10.05 3.20 -0.63
C ALA A 63 11.54 3.20 -1.06
N VAL A 64 11.81 3.13 -2.37
CA VAL A 64 13.14 3.32 -2.96
C VAL A 64 13.00 4.25 -4.16
N GLN A 65 13.70 5.40 -4.15
CA GLN A 65 13.65 6.39 -5.24
C GLN A 65 12.22 6.74 -5.68
N ASP A 66 11.38 7.12 -4.71
CA ASP A 66 9.96 7.50 -4.89
C ASP A 66 9.08 6.39 -5.51
N LYS A 67 9.47 5.13 -5.36
CA LYS A 67 8.72 3.95 -5.83
C LYS A 67 8.59 2.91 -4.71
N VAL A 68 7.51 2.15 -4.70
CA VAL A 68 7.28 1.10 -3.71
C VAL A 68 7.73 -0.25 -4.26
N PHE A 69 8.61 -0.91 -3.52
CA PHE A 69 9.12 -2.24 -3.83
C PHE A 69 8.82 -3.21 -2.70
N ALA A 70 8.66 -4.48 -3.04
CA ALA A 70 8.69 -5.59 -2.10
C ALA A 70 10.10 -6.21 -2.10
N VAL A 71 10.74 -6.22 -0.94
CA VAL A 71 12.14 -6.64 -0.75
C VAL A 71 12.21 -7.72 0.32
N THR A 72 12.98 -8.77 0.07
CA THR A 72 13.21 -9.84 1.06
C THR A 72 14.13 -9.38 2.19
N ASP A 73 14.04 -10.06 3.35
CA ASP A 73 14.74 -9.76 4.61
C ASP A 73 16.29 -9.75 4.55
N LEU A 74 16.92 -10.06 3.41
CA LEU A 74 18.36 -9.89 3.18
C LEU A 74 18.78 -8.43 2.93
N GLY A 75 17.82 -7.50 2.86
CA GLY A 75 18.04 -6.07 2.66
C GLY A 75 18.09 -5.24 3.96
N PRO A 76 18.14 -3.89 3.85
CA PRO A 76 18.04 -2.98 5.00
C PRO A 76 16.76 -3.21 5.83
N PRO A 77 16.67 -2.69 7.07
CA PRO A 77 15.51 -2.85 7.94
C PRO A 77 14.20 -2.41 7.26
N PRO A 78 13.13 -3.24 7.27
CA PRO A 78 11.88 -2.98 6.55
C PRO A 78 11.30 -1.60 6.86
N GLU A 79 10.74 -0.96 5.83
CA GLU A 79 10.05 0.31 6.00
C GLU A 79 8.82 0.11 6.87
N VAL A 80 8.53 1.12 7.67
CA VAL A 80 7.35 1.13 8.53
C VAL A 80 6.40 2.19 7.99
N TRP A 81 5.16 1.80 7.76
CA TRP A 81 4.14 2.65 7.16
C TRP A 81 3.12 3.06 8.20
N TYR A 82 2.55 4.25 8.05
CA TYR A 82 1.34 4.60 8.75
C TYR A 82 0.13 4.37 7.88
N ILE A 83 -0.87 3.67 8.41
CA ILE A 83 -2.13 3.39 7.71
C ILE A 83 -3.24 4.21 8.38
N ILE A 84 -3.67 5.28 7.70
CA ILE A 84 -4.58 6.29 8.24
C ILE A 84 -5.98 6.05 7.65
N PRO A 85 -7.04 5.96 8.46
CA PRO A 85 -8.40 5.84 7.93
C PRO A 85 -8.79 7.06 7.08
N ASP A 86 -9.30 6.81 5.89
CA ASP A 86 -9.92 7.84 5.06
C ASP A 86 -11.45 7.80 5.27
N GLU A 87 -11.94 8.72 6.11
CA GLU A 87 -13.36 8.81 6.47
C GLU A 87 -14.28 9.14 5.29
N ARG A 88 -13.73 9.67 4.18
CA ARG A 88 -14.51 10.01 2.98
C ARG A 88 -14.56 8.90 1.96
N GLY A 89 -13.53 8.06 1.87
CA GLY A 89 -13.42 6.97 0.90
C GLY A 89 -14.30 5.76 1.20
N GLY A 90 -15.04 5.77 2.31
CA GLY A 90 -15.98 4.73 2.69
C GLY A 90 -15.37 3.68 3.62
N GLU A 91 -16.06 2.54 3.74
CA GLU A 91 -15.66 1.48 4.66
C GLU A 91 -14.32 0.86 4.24
N ASN A 92 -13.42 0.68 5.20
CA ASN A 92 -12.08 0.11 5.00
C ASN A 92 -11.21 0.87 3.98
N SER A 93 -11.46 2.16 3.74
CA SER A 93 -10.59 3.05 2.97
C SER A 93 -9.48 3.62 3.85
N TYR A 94 -8.24 3.58 3.35
CA TYR A 94 -7.07 4.04 4.07
C TYR A 94 -6.06 4.72 3.15
N VAL A 95 -5.24 5.60 3.73
CA VAL A 95 -4.05 6.19 3.11
C VAL A 95 -2.81 5.56 3.76
N ILE A 96 -1.81 5.20 2.96
CA ILE A 96 -0.55 4.59 3.42
C ILE A 96 0.55 5.64 3.30
N THR A 97 1.13 6.08 4.42
CA THR A 97 2.13 7.16 4.45
C THR A 97 3.48 6.71 4.98
N THR A 98 4.54 7.42 4.60
CA THR A 98 5.86 7.32 5.24
C THR A 98 5.84 7.92 6.65
N GLU A 99 6.98 7.87 7.34
CA GLU A 99 7.12 8.41 8.69
C GLU A 99 6.75 9.90 8.78
N GLU A 100 7.15 10.68 7.78
CA GLU A 100 6.95 12.13 7.73
C GLU A 100 5.51 12.54 7.40
N ARG A 101 4.63 11.58 7.08
CA ARG A 101 3.19 11.75 6.81
C ARG A 101 2.81 12.60 5.59
N TYR A 102 3.76 13.25 4.92
CA TYR A 102 3.50 14.02 3.72
C TYR A 102 3.77 13.24 2.42
N LYS A 103 4.53 12.14 2.48
CA LYS A 103 4.67 11.18 1.39
C LYS A 103 3.91 9.90 1.67
N GLY A 104 3.50 9.20 0.62
CA GLY A 104 2.78 7.94 0.75
C GLY A 104 2.60 7.22 -0.57
N TRP A 105 1.84 6.13 -0.52
CA TRP A 105 1.57 5.30 -1.68
C TRP A 105 0.63 6.04 -2.63
N VAL A 106 1.00 6.08 -3.90
CA VAL A 106 0.18 6.65 -4.98
C VAL A 106 0.07 5.62 -6.10
N ALA A 107 -1.15 5.21 -6.39
CA ALA A 107 -1.46 4.27 -7.46
C ALA A 107 -1.33 4.95 -8.83
N PRO A 108 -0.73 4.28 -9.82
CA PRO A 108 -0.77 4.71 -11.21
C PRO A 108 -2.16 4.49 -11.81
N GLU A 109 -2.41 5.12 -12.96
CA GLU A 109 -3.69 4.97 -13.68
C GLU A 109 -3.76 3.67 -14.51
N ALA A 110 -2.62 3.14 -14.97
CA ALA A 110 -2.59 1.93 -15.77
C ALA A 110 -2.31 0.68 -14.90
N PRO A 111 -2.93 -0.47 -15.21
CA PRO A 111 -2.48 -1.74 -14.66
C PRO A 111 -1.02 -2.03 -15.01
N GLU A 112 -0.39 -2.87 -14.21
CA GLU A 112 1.02 -3.30 -14.30
C GLU A 112 2.06 -2.21 -14.02
N ASP A 113 1.63 -0.94 -13.95
CA ASP A 113 2.47 0.14 -13.46
C ASP A 113 2.69 0.03 -11.95
N GLN A 114 3.83 0.56 -11.52
CA GLN A 114 4.31 0.49 -10.15
C GLN A 114 3.65 1.54 -9.26
N ILE A 115 3.32 1.16 -8.03
CA ILE A 115 2.94 2.08 -6.96
C ILE A 115 4.10 3.02 -6.65
N MET A 116 3.81 4.30 -6.67
CA MET A 116 4.78 5.36 -6.39
C MET A 116 4.76 5.70 -4.90
N CYS A 117 5.85 6.27 -4.40
CA CYS A 117 5.94 6.86 -3.06
C CYS A 117 6.18 8.36 -3.21
N GLN A 118 5.10 9.16 -3.25
CA GLN A 118 5.13 10.57 -3.62
C GLN A 118 4.46 11.44 -2.56
N GLU A 119 4.61 12.76 -2.68
CA GLU A 119 3.87 13.72 -1.87
C GLU A 119 2.36 13.53 -2.07
N LEU A 120 1.63 13.44 -0.96
CA LEU A 120 0.19 13.24 -0.97
C LEU A 120 -0.55 14.56 -1.15
N ILE A 121 -1.59 14.54 -1.97
CA ILE A 121 -2.45 15.69 -2.19
C ILE A 121 -3.56 15.65 -1.13
N VAL A 122 -3.54 16.63 -0.22
CA VAL A 122 -4.55 16.76 0.83
C VAL A 122 -5.44 17.97 0.55
N GLY A 123 -6.71 17.72 0.23
CA GLY A 123 -7.70 18.76 -0.03
C GLY A 123 -8.08 19.54 1.24
N PRO A 124 -8.33 20.86 1.14
CA PRO A 124 -8.66 21.71 2.29
C PRO A 124 -10.12 21.51 2.72
N SER A 125 -10.39 20.41 3.44
CA SER A 125 -11.71 20.10 4.02
C SER A 125 -11.59 19.40 5.38
N PHE A 126 -12.70 19.31 6.11
CA PHE A 126 -12.79 18.51 7.35
C PHE A 126 -13.93 17.48 7.23
N PRO A 127 -13.67 16.16 7.31
CA PRO A 127 -12.34 15.54 7.26
C PRO A 127 -11.61 15.86 5.93
N PRO A 128 -10.28 15.70 5.88
CA PRO A 128 -9.50 15.95 4.66
C PRO A 128 -9.97 15.06 3.50
N PHE A 129 -9.73 15.52 2.28
CA PHE A 129 -10.00 14.77 1.06
C PHE A 129 -8.69 14.30 0.45
N TYR A 130 -8.64 13.03 0.06
CA TYR A 130 -7.54 12.42 -0.69
C TYR A 130 -8.04 12.02 -2.09
N PRO A 131 -7.25 12.26 -3.15
CA PRO A 131 -7.55 11.73 -4.47
C PRO A 131 -7.74 10.21 -4.48
N PRO A 132 -8.57 9.65 -5.38
CA PRO A 132 -8.83 8.21 -5.43
C PRO A 132 -7.61 7.33 -5.69
N ASN A 133 -6.52 7.86 -6.25
CA ASN A 133 -5.28 7.12 -6.46
C ASN A 133 -4.36 7.11 -5.22
N GLU A 134 -4.70 7.84 -4.16
CA GLU A 134 -3.96 7.89 -2.89
C GLU A 134 -4.66 7.09 -1.77
N THR A 135 -5.83 6.53 -2.06
CA THR A 135 -6.65 5.76 -1.12
C THR A 135 -6.70 4.29 -1.52
N PHE A 136 -6.71 3.42 -0.52
CA PHE A 136 -6.65 1.97 -0.71
C PHE A 136 -7.68 1.27 0.17
N GLN A 137 -8.43 0.35 -0.42
CA GLN A 137 -9.41 -0.47 0.29
C GLN A 137 -8.76 -1.75 0.82
N PHE A 138 -8.94 -2.03 2.12
CA PHE A 138 -8.41 -3.22 2.78
C PHE A 138 -9.53 -4.20 3.12
N SER A 139 -9.60 -5.31 2.38
CA SER A 139 -10.59 -6.38 2.63
C SER A 139 -9.96 -7.53 3.39
N ARG A 140 -10.40 -7.79 4.63
CA ARG A 140 -9.80 -8.83 5.49
C ARG A 140 -10.04 -10.23 4.92
N VAL A 141 -9.01 -11.05 4.94
CA VAL A 141 -9.08 -12.48 4.63
C VAL A 141 -9.37 -13.25 5.91
N TRP A 142 -10.40 -14.08 5.87
CA TRP A 142 -10.89 -14.91 6.98
C TRP A 142 -9.95 -16.07 7.30
#